data_AF-A0A7C5ZQJ7-F1
#
_entry.id   AF-A0A7C5ZQJ7-F1
#
_cell.length_a   1.000
_cell.length_b   1.000
_cell.length_c   1.000
_cell.angle_alpha   90.00
_cell.angle_beta   90.00
_cell.angle_gamma   90.00
#
_symmetry.space_group_name_H-M   'P 1'
#
loop_
_entity.id
_entity.type
_entity.pdbx_description
1 polymer ?
#
loop_
_entity_poly.entity_id
_entity_poly.type
_entity_poly.pdbx_seq_one_letter_code
_entity_poly.pdbx_strand_id
1 'polypeptide(L)'
;MSDKIIVSNMDIKSVRELLIKATGGKFRLSDKESFEKNVEKVKLSASDFYVFEINEDKDIFNIRHKLQELIKKSFQIEEKKLYNILLVFTELATNIIKHAIKGVVEVYISKEGIYILFRDQGEGIDIEKIPYIALSNYSSMEDSLGFGFTICINMCDSIDMETSKEGTNILVYIRI
;
A
#
# COMPACT_ATOMS: atom_id res chain seq x y z
N MET A 1 9.40 40.50 1.12
CA MET A 1 9.71 39.78 -0.13
C MET A 1 9.00 38.45 -0.04
N SER A 2 8.00 38.26 -0.88
CA SER A 2 7.21 37.03 -0.96
C SER A 2 8.04 35.97 -1.65
N ASP A 3 8.49 34.96 -0.90
CA ASP A 3 9.01 33.72 -1.47
C ASP A 3 7.85 33.04 -2.21
N LYS A 4 7.76 33.33 -3.51
CA LYS A 4 7.02 32.49 -4.44
C LYS A 4 7.73 31.15 -4.43
N ILE A 5 7.24 30.22 -3.60
CA ILE A 5 7.49 28.80 -3.77
C ILE A 5 7.11 28.50 -5.22
N ILE A 6 8.11 28.23 -6.04
CA ILE A 6 7.93 27.73 -7.40
C ILE A 6 7.23 26.39 -7.20
N VAL A 7 5.92 26.35 -7.41
CA VAL A 7 5.19 25.10 -7.55
C VAL A 7 5.71 24.49 -8.85
N SER A 8 6.73 23.64 -8.73
CA SER A 8 7.21 22.87 -9.87
C SER A 8 6.17 21.79 -10.13
N ASN A 9 5.47 21.86 -11.26
CA ASN A 9 4.74 20.71 -11.78
C ASN A 9 5.76 19.59 -11.98
N MET A 10 5.69 18.57 -11.13
CA MET A 10 6.69 17.52 -11.08
C MET A 10 6.24 16.41 -12.02
N ASP A 11 7.03 16.11 -13.06
CA ASP A 11 6.68 15.02 -13.96
C ASP A 11 6.73 13.65 -13.25
N ILE A 12 6.07 12.65 -13.83
CA ILE A 12 5.98 11.30 -13.25
C ILE A 12 7.36 10.67 -13.01
N LYS A 13 8.36 11.01 -13.82
CA LYS A 13 9.73 10.50 -13.67
C LYS A 13 10.37 11.07 -12.41
N SER A 14 10.22 12.37 -12.19
CA SER A 14 10.71 13.10 -11.03
C SER A 14 10.03 12.62 -9.74
N VAL A 15 8.71 12.38 -9.78
CA VAL A 15 7.93 11.77 -8.69
C VAL A 15 8.51 10.39 -8.32
N ARG A 16 8.73 9.52 -9.31
CA ARG A 16 9.31 8.18 -9.11
C ARG A 16 10.71 8.25 -8.49
N GLU A 17 11.57 9.12 -9.01
CA GLU A 17 12.93 9.28 -8.49
C GLU A 17 12.94 9.80 -7.05
N LEU A 18 12.05 10.75 -6.72
CA LEU A 18 11.91 11.29 -5.38
C LEU A 18 11.46 10.21 -4.39
N LEU A 19 10.42 9.44 -4.72
CA LEU A 19 9.92 8.36 -3.85
C LEU A 19 11.01 7.31 -3.58
N ILE A 20 11.73 6.89 -4.62
CA ILE A 20 12.82 5.92 -4.48
C ILE A 20 13.91 6.47 -3.55
N LYS A 21 14.40 7.70 -3.79
CA LYS A 21 15.48 8.30 -2.99
C LYS A 21 15.05 8.53 -1.55
N ALA A 22 13.86 9.09 -1.33
CA ALA A 22 13.37 9.45 -0.01
C ALA A 22 13.02 8.23 0.86
N THR A 23 12.65 7.10 0.25
CA THR A 23 12.26 5.88 0.97
C THR A 23 13.34 4.80 0.97
N GLY A 24 14.55 5.09 0.46
CA GLY A 24 15.61 4.08 0.32
C GLY A 24 15.23 2.92 -0.61
N GLY A 25 14.39 3.18 -1.60
CA GLY A 25 13.89 2.20 -2.58
C GLY A 25 12.69 1.37 -2.11
N LYS A 26 12.17 1.61 -0.90
CA LYS A 26 11.01 0.88 -0.36
C LYS A 26 9.73 1.19 -1.11
N PHE A 27 9.48 2.44 -1.48
CA PHE A 27 8.29 2.86 -2.22
C PHE A 27 8.63 3.04 -3.69
N ARG A 28 7.89 2.35 -4.56
CA ARG A 28 7.94 2.52 -6.01
C ARG A 28 6.57 2.87 -6.56
N LEU A 29 6.55 3.79 -7.53
CA LEU A 29 5.36 4.11 -8.34
C LEU A 29 5.58 3.49 -9.72
N SER A 30 4.89 2.42 -10.04
CA SER A 30 4.99 1.67 -11.29
C SER A 30 3.97 2.14 -12.33
N ASP A 31 4.20 1.78 -13.59
CA ASP A 31 3.12 1.77 -14.58
C ASP A 31 2.35 0.43 -14.50
N LYS A 32 1.18 0.39 -15.13
CA LYS A 32 0.29 -0.78 -15.14
C LYS A 32 0.98 -2.06 -15.58
N GLU A 33 1.77 -2.00 -16.65
CA GLU A 33 2.46 -3.19 -17.17
C GLU A 33 3.52 -3.72 -16.18
N SER A 34 4.34 -2.83 -15.62
CA SER A 34 5.38 -3.20 -14.66
C SER A 34 4.79 -3.71 -13.34
N PHE A 35 3.70 -3.08 -12.88
CA PHE A 35 2.99 -3.50 -11.67
C PHE A 35 2.41 -4.91 -11.82
N GLU A 36 1.67 -5.18 -12.91
CA GLU A 36 1.08 -6.50 -13.14
C GLU A 36 2.16 -7.58 -13.33
N LYS A 37 3.29 -7.25 -13.99
CA LYS A 37 4.44 -8.17 -14.05
C LYS A 37 4.99 -8.52 -12.66
N ASN A 38 4.98 -7.59 -11.73
CA ASN A 38 5.42 -7.85 -10.35
C ASN A 38 4.39 -8.71 -9.59
N VAL A 39 3.09 -8.46 -9.76
CA VAL A 39 2.02 -9.28 -9.19
C VAL A 39 2.11 -10.73 -9.72
N GLU A 40 2.32 -10.93 -11.02
CA GLU A 40 2.46 -12.28 -11.59
C GLU A 40 3.67 -13.03 -11.04
N LYS A 41 4.81 -12.36 -10.81
CA LYS A 41 5.95 -12.99 -10.14
C LYS A 41 5.62 -13.42 -8.72
N VAL A 42 4.89 -12.59 -7.96
CA VAL A 42 4.45 -12.93 -6.61
C VAL A 42 3.56 -14.17 -6.64
N LYS A 43 2.54 -14.19 -7.50
CA LYS A 43 1.65 -15.34 -7.70
C LYS A 43 2.41 -16.64 -7.97
N LEU A 44 3.38 -16.61 -8.87
CA LEU A 44 4.19 -17.78 -9.24
C LEU A 44 5.11 -18.27 -8.11
N SER A 45 5.44 -17.40 -7.16
CA SER A 45 6.34 -17.70 -6.03
C SER A 45 5.62 -18.05 -4.73
N ALA A 46 4.30 -17.87 -4.66
CA ALA A 46 3.51 -18.04 -3.46
C ALA A 46 3.26 -19.52 -3.15
N SER A 47 3.36 -19.91 -1.88
CA SER A 47 2.97 -21.24 -1.39
C SER A 47 1.47 -21.34 -1.15
N ASP A 48 0.84 -20.25 -0.68
CA ASP A 48 -0.60 -20.15 -0.45
C ASP A 48 -1.13 -18.79 -0.91
N PHE A 49 -2.42 -18.75 -1.23
CA PHE A 49 -3.10 -17.57 -1.73
C PHE A 49 -4.53 -17.46 -1.20
N TYR A 50 -4.94 -16.24 -0.84
CA TYR A 50 -6.26 -15.92 -0.32
C TYR A 50 -6.80 -14.64 -0.95
N VAL A 51 -8.11 -14.60 -1.19
CA VAL A 51 -8.82 -13.44 -1.75
C VAL A 51 -9.94 -13.02 -0.81
N PHE A 52 -10.07 -11.72 -0.60
CA PHE A 52 -11.11 -11.10 0.20
C PHE A 52 -11.71 -9.91 -0.53
N GLU A 53 -13.02 -9.74 -0.42
CA GLU A 53 -13.71 -8.54 -0.90
C GLU A 53 -13.90 -7.56 0.27
N ILE A 54 -13.77 -6.27 -0.02
CA ILE A 54 -14.04 -5.17 0.91
C ILE A 54 -15.17 -4.33 0.33
N ASN A 55 -16.34 -4.39 0.97
CA ASN A 55 -17.53 -3.62 0.61
C ASN A 55 -17.97 -2.68 1.74
N GLU A 56 -17.69 -3.03 3.00
CA GLU A 56 -18.02 -2.23 4.18
C GLU A 56 -16.94 -2.28 5.26
N ASP A 57 -16.99 -1.36 6.23
CA ASP A 57 -16.03 -1.29 7.35
C ASP A 57 -15.92 -2.62 8.13
N LYS A 58 -17.03 -3.36 8.23
CA LYS A 58 -17.09 -4.65 8.92
C LYS A 58 -16.23 -5.71 8.22
N ASP A 59 -16.06 -5.62 6.90
CA ASP A 59 -15.21 -6.54 6.15
C ASP A 59 -13.75 -6.39 6.57
N ILE A 60 -13.28 -5.15 6.76
CA ILE A 60 -11.91 -4.86 7.22
C ILE A 60 -11.65 -5.57 8.55
N PHE A 61 -12.58 -5.46 9.51
CA PHE A 61 -12.46 -6.14 10.80
C PHE A 61 -12.36 -7.66 10.64
N ASN A 62 -13.26 -8.26 9.87
CA ASN A 62 -13.30 -9.71 9.65
C ASN A 62 -12.04 -10.23 8.94
N ILE A 63 -11.59 -9.53 7.90
CA ILE A 63 -10.40 -9.88 7.13
C ILE A 63 -9.16 -9.73 7.99
N ARG A 64 -9.06 -8.68 8.81
CA ARG A 64 -7.95 -8.50 9.76
C ARG A 64 -7.82 -9.68 10.71
N HIS A 65 -8.94 -10.19 11.23
CA HIS A 65 -8.94 -11.38 12.08
C HIS A 65 -8.47 -12.63 11.33
N LYS A 66 -9.01 -12.88 10.13
CA LYS A 66 -8.57 -14.01 9.28
C LYS A 66 -7.09 -13.90 8.93
N LEU A 67 -6.62 -12.72 8.55
CA LEU A 67 -5.21 -12.45 8.23
C LEU A 67 -4.31 -12.76 9.42
N GLN A 68 -4.71 -12.39 10.63
CA GLN A 68 -3.99 -12.73 11.85
C GLN A 68 -3.85 -14.25 12.03
N GLU A 69 -4.94 -15.00 11.85
CA GLU A 69 -4.93 -16.47 11.95
C GLU A 69 -4.04 -17.10 10.88
N LEU A 70 -4.14 -16.62 9.64
CA LEU A 70 -3.33 -17.08 8.51
C LEU A 70 -1.84 -16.89 8.80
N ILE A 71 -1.43 -15.69 9.24
CA ILE A 71 -0.02 -15.40 9.56
C ILE A 71 0.48 -16.28 10.69
N LYS A 72 -0.28 -16.43 11.78
CA LYS A 72 0.11 -17.29 12.93
C LYS A 72 0.19 -18.77 12.56
N LYS A 73 -0.58 -19.21 11.56
CA LYS A 73 -0.52 -20.59 11.05
C LYS A 73 0.68 -20.81 10.12
N SER A 74 1.01 -19.82 9.28
CA SER A 74 2.07 -19.93 8.28
C SER A 74 3.46 -19.67 8.84
N PHE A 75 3.60 -18.88 9.92
CA PHE A 75 4.88 -18.43 10.42
C PHE A 75 4.98 -18.46 11.95
N GLN A 76 6.19 -18.70 12.46
CA GLN A 76 6.56 -18.33 13.82
C GLN A 76 6.92 -16.85 13.82
N ILE A 77 6.00 -16.00 14.30
CA ILE A 77 6.11 -14.55 14.21
C ILE A 77 6.12 -13.90 15.58
N GLU A 78 6.95 -12.87 15.76
CA GLU A 78 6.90 -12.01 16.93
C GLU A 78 5.61 -11.16 16.95
N GLU A 79 5.00 -10.99 18.12
CA GLU A 79 3.75 -10.22 18.26
C GLU A 79 3.86 -8.78 17.74
N LYS A 80 5.04 -8.13 17.90
CA LYS A 80 5.28 -6.79 17.35
C LYS A 80 5.24 -6.77 15.82
N LYS A 81 5.81 -7.78 15.17
CA LYS A 81 5.84 -7.88 13.70
C LYS A 81 4.44 -8.18 13.17
N LEU A 82 3.71 -9.08 13.84
CA LEU A 82 2.31 -9.35 13.53
C LEU A 82 1.45 -8.07 13.64
N TYR A 83 1.60 -7.31 14.74
CA TYR A 83 0.91 -6.04 14.92
C TYR A 83 1.18 -5.07 13.77
N ASN A 84 2.45 -4.93 13.36
CA ASN A 84 2.82 -4.08 12.22
C ASN A 84 2.13 -4.52 10.93
N ILE A 85 2.11 -5.82 10.62
CA ILE A 85 1.42 -6.34 9.42
C ILE A 85 -0.07 -5.99 9.46
N LEU A 86 -0.73 -6.21 10.60
CA LEU A 86 -2.16 -5.93 10.74
C LEU A 86 -2.47 -4.44 10.69
N LEU A 87 -1.58 -3.57 11.18
CA LEU A 87 -1.74 -2.12 11.08
C LEU A 87 -1.60 -1.66 9.63
N VAL A 88 -0.58 -2.14 8.91
CA VAL A 88 -0.40 -1.88 7.48
C VAL A 88 -1.64 -2.30 6.68
N PHE A 89 -2.18 -3.48 6.98
CA PHE A 89 -3.41 -3.95 6.36
C PHE A 89 -4.57 -2.99 6.63
N THR A 90 -4.80 -2.60 7.89
CA THR A 90 -5.92 -1.70 8.24
C THR A 90 -5.80 -0.36 7.53
N GLU A 91 -4.63 0.26 7.52
CA GLU A 91 -4.43 1.57 6.88
C GLU A 91 -4.77 1.53 5.38
N LEU A 92 -4.29 0.51 4.66
CA LEU A 92 -4.54 0.38 3.23
C LEU A 92 -5.97 -0.07 2.91
N ALA A 93 -6.53 -1.00 3.70
CA ALA A 93 -7.92 -1.43 3.57
C ALA A 93 -8.91 -0.30 3.85
N THR A 94 -8.63 0.57 4.82
CA THR A 94 -9.45 1.75 5.11
C THR A 94 -9.40 2.76 3.97
N ASN A 95 -8.27 2.90 3.27
CA ASN A 95 -8.20 3.76 2.09
C ASN A 95 -9.13 3.28 0.96
N ILE A 96 -9.33 1.95 0.81
CA ILE A 96 -10.30 1.40 -0.14
C ILE A 96 -11.71 1.91 0.17
N ILE A 97 -12.18 1.80 1.42
CA ILE A 97 -13.54 2.24 1.79
C ILE A 97 -13.70 3.77 1.69
N LYS A 98 -12.67 4.54 2.04
CA LYS A 98 -12.73 6.01 2.02
C LYS A 98 -12.78 6.57 0.61
N HIS A 99 -12.08 5.95 -0.33
CA HIS A 99 -11.84 6.52 -1.66
C HIS A 99 -12.48 5.71 -2.80
N ALA A 100 -13.03 4.54 -2.52
CA ALA A 100 -13.72 3.69 -3.48
C ALA A 100 -15.00 3.07 -2.90
N ILE A 101 -15.88 2.61 -3.78
CA ILE A 101 -17.14 1.94 -3.38
C ILE A 101 -16.85 0.50 -2.95
N LYS A 102 -15.86 -0.16 -3.58
CA LYS A 102 -15.48 -1.56 -3.36
C LYS A 102 -13.99 -1.77 -3.65
N GLY A 103 -13.42 -2.81 -3.06
CA GLY A 103 -12.09 -3.29 -3.44
C GLY A 103 -11.86 -4.76 -3.13
N VAL A 104 -10.70 -5.24 -3.54
CA VAL A 104 -10.24 -6.62 -3.36
C VAL A 104 -8.89 -6.60 -2.65
N VAL A 105 -8.74 -7.49 -1.68
CA VAL A 105 -7.46 -7.79 -1.05
C VAL A 105 -7.06 -9.21 -1.32
N GLU A 106 -5.85 -9.35 -1.82
CA GLU A 106 -5.19 -10.60 -2.15
C GLU A 106 -3.99 -10.79 -1.22
N VAL A 107 -3.88 -11.96 -0.60
CA VAL A 107 -2.79 -12.29 0.33
C VAL A 107 -2.02 -13.47 -0.22
N TYR A 108 -0.71 -13.31 -0.38
CA TYR A 108 0.19 -14.34 -0.86
C TYR A 108 1.21 -14.68 0.23
N ILE A 109 1.25 -15.95 0.62
CA ILE A 109 2.24 -16.48 1.55
C ILE A 109 3.44 -16.94 0.73
N SER A 110 4.63 -16.50 1.09
CA SER A 110 5.89 -16.96 0.53
C SER A 110 6.78 -17.53 1.63
N LYS A 111 7.87 -18.18 1.25
CA LYS A 111 8.84 -18.73 2.22
C LYS A 111 9.47 -17.65 3.12
N GLU A 112 9.65 -16.43 2.59
CA GLU A 112 10.37 -15.35 3.27
C GLU A 112 9.44 -14.32 3.93
N GLY A 113 8.14 -14.40 3.69
CA GLY A 113 7.19 -13.42 4.21
C GLY A 113 5.88 -13.39 3.46
N ILE A 114 5.19 -12.27 3.56
CA ILE A 114 3.83 -12.09 3.05
C ILE A 114 3.78 -10.94 2.04
N TYR A 115 3.06 -11.15 0.95
CA TYR A 115 2.62 -10.07 0.08
C TYR A 115 1.13 -9.83 0.28
N ILE A 116 0.74 -8.56 0.32
CA ILE A 116 -0.65 -8.15 0.38
C ILE A 116 -0.89 -7.16 -0.76
N LEU A 117 -1.78 -7.55 -1.67
CA LEU A 117 -2.19 -6.77 -2.82
C LEU A 117 -3.57 -6.18 -2.55
N PHE A 118 -3.66 -4.86 -2.65
CA PHE A 118 -4.89 -4.09 -2.52
C PHE A 118 -5.25 -3.57 -3.90
N ARG A 119 -6.52 -3.71 -4.29
CA ARG A 119 -7.07 -3.16 -5.52
C ARG A 119 -8.37 -2.46 -5.22
N ASP A 120 -8.50 -1.20 -5.62
CA ASP A 120 -9.75 -0.45 -5.56
C ASP A 120 -10.19 0.02 -6.95
N GLN A 121 -11.46 0.43 -7.04
CA GLN A 121 -12.06 1.07 -8.22
C GLN A 121 -12.46 2.51 -7.89
N GLY A 122 -11.54 3.27 -7.31
CA GLY A 122 -11.71 4.70 -7.00
C GLY A 122 -11.27 5.62 -8.15
N GLU A 123 -11.15 6.91 -7.85
CA GLU A 123 -10.70 7.93 -8.83
C GLU A 123 -9.18 7.96 -9.04
N GLY A 124 -8.45 7.12 -8.30
CA GLY A 124 -6.99 7.13 -8.23
C GLY A 124 -6.43 8.23 -7.34
N ILE A 125 -5.10 8.37 -7.36
CA ILE A 125 -4.36 9.40 -6.63
C ILE A 125 -3.67 10.31 -7.64
N ASP A 126 -3.79 11.61 -7.44
CA ASP A 126 -3.03 12.61 -8.20
C ASP A 126 -1.53 12.38 -7.99
N ILE A 127 -0.82 12.09 -9.08
CA ILE A 127 0.59 11.73 -9.10
C ILE A 127 1.46 12.79 -8.41
N GLU A 128 1.14 14.07 -8.61
CA GLU A 128 1.90 15.18 -8.01
C GLU A 128 1.74 15.23 -6.48
N LYS A 129 0.63 14.68 -5.95
CA LYS A 129 0.35 14.63 -4.50
C LYS A 129 1.00 13.43 -3.82
N ILE A 130 1.34 12.36 -4.55
CA ILE A 130 1.86 11.11 -3.97
C ILE A 130 3.07 11.34 -3.05
N PRO A 131 4.11 12.11 -3.43
CA PRO A 131 5.25 12.34 -2.54
C PRO A 131 4.87 13.04 -1.24
N TYR A 132 3.94 13.98 -1.28
CA TYR A 132 3.48 14.68 -0.09
C TYR A 132 2.69 13.74 0.84
N ILE A 133 1.84 12.88 0.27
CA ILE A 133 1.06 11.88 1.03
C ILE A 133 1.98 10.82 1.63
N ALA A 134 2.99 10.37 0.88
CA ALA A 134 3.88 9.29 1.27
C ALA A 134 5.01 9.72 2.23
N LEU A 135 5.43 10.99 2.19
CA LEU A 135 6.62 11.47 2.91
C LEU A 135 6.30 12.54 3.97
N SER A 136 5.05 12.96 4.13
CA SER A 136 4.68 13.89 5.21
C SER A 136 4.73 13.18 6.56
N ASN A 137 5.54 13.73 7.47
CA ASN A 137 5.62 13.25 8.86
C ASN A 137 4.48 13.81 9.72
N TYR A 138 3.84 14.90 9.28
CA TYR A 138 2.70 15.56 9.94
C TYR A 138 1.97 16.42 8.91
N SER A 139 0.79 16.03 8.42
CA SER A 139 -0.13 16.97 7.75
C SER A 139 -1.39 17.13 8.59
N SER A 140 -1.46 18.26 9.28
CA SER A 140 -2.64 18.75 9.97
C SER A 140 -3.78 19.04 8.99
N MET A 141 -4.93 18.42 9.27
CA MET A 141 -6.31 18.84 8.95
C MET A 141 -6.76 18.85 7.46
N GLU A 142 -7.87 18.13 7.26
CA GLU A 142 -8.90 18.24 6.21
C GLU A 142 -8.78 17.48 4.87
N ASP A 143 -7.61 16.99 4.44
CA ASP A 143 -7.48 16.17 3.22
C ASP A 143 -6.67 14.87 3.43
N SER A 144 -6.95 14.13 4.51
CA SER A 144 -6.12 12.99 4.93
C SER A 144 -6.28 11.73 4.06
N LEU A 145 -5.63 11.74 2.88
CA LEU A 145 -5.01 10.54 2.30
C LEU A 145 -3.78 10.08 3.13
N GLY A 146 -3.30 10.91 4.07
CA GLY A 146 -1.89 10.93 4.51
C GLY A 146 -1.60 10.78 6.00
N PHE A 147 -1.77 9.57 6.54
CA PHE A 147 -0.92 9.05 7.64
C PHE A 147 -0.54 7.59 7.40
N GLY A 148 -1.47 6.83 6.80
CA GLY A 148 -1.30 5.41 6.50
C GLY A 148 -0.05 5.10 5.69
N PHE A 149 0.27 5.85 4.63
CA PHE A 149 1.44 5.54 3.80
C PHE A 149 2.77 5.71 4.52
N THR A 150 2.96 6.78 5.31
CA THR A 150 4.17 6.96 6.11
C THR A 150 4.32 5.83 7.13
N ILE A 151 3.23 5.40 7.77
CA ILE A 151 3.21 4.22 8.65
C ILE A 151 3.59 2.96 7.87
N CYS A 152 2.96 2.74 6.70
CA CYS A 152 3.22 1.58 5.85
C CYS A 152 4.69 1.49 5.44
N ILE A 153 5.27 2.58 4.91
CA ILE A 153 6.67 2.64 4.47
C ILE A 153 7.64 2.29 5.61
N ASN A 154 7.33 2.73 6.83
CA ASN A 154 8.14 2.45 8.01
C ASN A 154 8.02 1.00 8.50
N MET A 155 6.86 0.37 8.30
CA MET A 155 6.54 -0.97 8.82
C MET A 155 6.75 -2.11 7.81
N CYS A 156 6.80 -1.81 6.52
CA CYS A 156 7.01 -2.79 5.46
C CYS A 156 8.44 -2.79 4.89
N ASP A 157 8.73 -3.84 4.13
CA ASP A 157 9.98 -4.00 3.39
C ASP A 157 9.89 -3.36 2.01
N SER A 158 8.73 -3.43 1.33
CA SER A 158 8.49 -2.66 0.12
C SER A 158 7.00 -2.38 -0.16
N ILE A 159 6.74 -1.29 -0.89
CA ILE A 159 5.47 -0.90 -1.48
C ILE A 159 5.71 -0.66 -2.98
N ASP A 160 4.95 -1.34 -3.82
CA ASP A 160 4.78 -1.00 -5.22
C ASP A 160 3.36 -0.46 -5.41
N MET A 161 3.22 0.68 -6.06
CA MET A 161 1.94 1.33 -6.29
C MET A 161 1.74 1.56 -7.78
N GLU A 162 0.53 1.32 -8.25
CA GLU A 162 0.04 1.81 -9.52
C GLU A 162 -1.28 2.54 -9.26
N THR A 163 -1.50 3.67 -9.93
CA THR A 163 -2.73 4.42 -9.78
C THR A 163 -3.09 5.11 -11.08
N SER A 164 -4.38 5.12 -11.38
CA SER A 164 -4.95 5.77 -12.55
C SER A 164 -6.40 6.17 -12.26
N LYS A 165 -7.10 6.71 -13.26
CA LYS A 165 -8.53 7.01 -13.16
C LYS A 165 -9.41 5.75 -13.02
N GLU A 166 -8.83 4.57 -13.18
CA GLU A 166 -9.52 3.28 -13.00
C GLU A 166 -9.43 2.76 -11.54
N GLY A 167 -8.63 3.42 -10.68
CA GLY A 167 -8.42 3.04 -9.30
C GLY A 167 -6.96 3.00 -8.89
N THR A 168 -6.70 2.53 -7.68
CA THR A 168 -5.34 2.34 -7.14
C THR A 168 -5.07 0.87 -6.82
N ASN A 169 -3.89 0.42 -7.20
CA ASN A 169 -3.35 -0.89 -6.89
C ASN A 169 -2.09 -0.74 -6.03
N ILE A 170 -2.01 -1.49 -4.94
CA ILE A 170 -0.88 -1.42 -4.00
C ILE A 170 -0.45 -2.83 -3.64
N LEU A 171 0.81 -3.17 -3.94
CA LEU A 171 1.44 -4.42 -3.54
C LEU A 171 2.44 -4.14 -2.43
N VAL A 172 2.16 -4.64 -1.24
CA VAL A 172 3.06 -4.54 -0.09
C VAL A 172 3.75 -5.86 0.15
N TYR A 173 5.03 -5.82 0.47
CA TYR A 173 5.81 -6.95 0.95
C TYR A 173 6.31 -6.71 2.37
N ILE A 174 6.15 -7.72 3.22
CA ILE A 174 6.68 -7.74 4.57
C ILE A 174 7.39 -9.08 4.78
N ARG A 175 8.71 -9.04 4.98
CA ARG A 175 9.52 -10.19 5.36
C ARG A 175 9.17 -10.61 6.78
N ILE A 176 9.03 -11.91 7.05
CA ILE A 176 8.75 -12.45 8.38
C ILE A 176 10.01 -13.08 8.97
#